data_AF-A0A8B8I6D3-F1
#
_entry.id   AF-A0A8B8I6D3-F1
#
_cell.length_a   1.000
_cell.length_b   1.000
_cell.length_c   1.000
_cell.angle_alpha   90.00
_cell.angle_beta   90.00
_cell.angle_gamma   90.00
#
_symmetry.space_group_name_H-M   'P 1'
#
loop_
_entity.id
_entity.type
_entity.pdbx_description
1 polymer ?
#
loop_
_entity_poly.entity_id
_entity_poly.type
_entity_poly.pdbx_seq_one_letter_code
_entity_poly.pdbx_strand_id
1 'polypeptide(L)'
;MLKAELLCLLKDNKPTKIRYVIDEIALEHGHRVTRLAPYHCKYNAIELVWAQIKGYAARQNTEPPFTTTKMLKILEKACEHVTKEEWEKVVNRTIKLIKDDYEINVKIDNILEKELIINVSDDSSESESSSIDDSD
;
A
#
# COMPACT_ATOMS: atom_id res chain seq x y z
N MET A 1 -10.85 -26.38 -14.85
CA MET A 1 -11.70 -25.37 -14.19
C MET A 1 -11.06 -24.01 -14.43
N LEU A 2 -11.74 -23.15 -15.16
CA LEU A 2 -11.23 -21.82 -15.56
C LEU A 2 -11.26 -20.85 -14.36
N LYS A 3 -10.41 -19.82 -14.39
CA LYS A 3 -10.39 -18.75 -13.36
C LYS A 3 -11.77 -18.12 -13.15
N ALA A 4 -12.54 -17.95 -14.23
CA ALA A 4 -13.89 -17.43 -14.20
C ALA A 4 -14.87 -18.36 -13.43
N GLU A 5 -14.78 -19.67 -13.65
CA GLU A 5 -15.61 -20.67 -12.96
C GLU A 5 -15.31 -20.71 -11.46
N LEU A 6 -14.02 -20.63 -11.09
CA LEU A 6 -13.60 -20.55 -9.70
C LEU A 6 -14.09 -19.26 -9.01
N LEU A 7 -14.07 -18.13 -9.72
CA LEU A 7 -14.60 -16.86 -9.20
C LEU A 7 -16.11 -16.90 -8.96
N CYS A 8 -16.88 -17.57 -9.84
CA CYS A 8 -18.31 -17.79 -9.61
C CYS A 8 -18.55 -18.66 -8.38
N LEU A 9 -17.90 -19.83 -8.30
CA LEU A 9 -18.01 -20.71 -7.14
C LEU A 9 -17.61 -20.02 -5.83
N LEU A 10 -16.58 -19.17 -5.86
CA LEU A 10 -16.14 -18.42 -4.70
C LEU A 10 -17.17 -17.36 -4.30
N LYS A 11 -17.81 -16.67 -5.25
CA LYS A 11 -18.91 -15.73 -4.95
C LYS A 11 -20.08 -16.45 -4.28
N ASP A 12 -20.43 -17.64 -4.75
CA ASP A 12 -21.57 -18.43 -4.26
C ASP A 12 -21.31 -19.04 -2.87
N ASN A 13 -20.07 -19.42 -2.59
CA ASN A 13 -19.69 -20.11 -1.35
C ASN A 13 -19.00 -19.21 -0.31
N LYS A 14 -18.72 -17.94 -0.64
CA LYS A 14 -18.08 -17.03 0.32
C LYS A 14 -19.04 -16.78 1.48
N PRO A 15 -18.61 -16.98 2.75
CA PRO A 15 -19.43 -16.63 3.90
C PRO A 15 -19.80 -15.15 3.81
N THR A 16 -21.09 -14.88 3.68
CA THR A 16 -21.66 -13.56 3.42
C THR A 16 -21.44 -12.57 4.57
N LYS A 17 -21.18 -13.08 5.79
CA LYS A 17 -20.93 -12.26 6.98
C LYS A 17 -19.82 -12.89 7.83
N ILE A 18 -18.58 -12.55 7.53
CA ILE A 18 -17.50 -12.72 8.50
C ILE A 18 -17.67 -11.58 9.50
N ARG A 19 -18.13 -11.90 10.72
CA ARG A 19 -18.29 -10.93 11.81
C ARG A 19 -17.11 -11.01 12.75
N TYR A 20 -16.56 -9.85 13.10
CA TYR A 20 -15.51 -9.74 14.10
C TYR A 20 -16.03 -8.91 15.26
N VAL A 21 -15.77 -9.36 16.50
CA VAL A 21 -16.22 -8.66 17.71
C VAL A 21 -15.76 -7.19 17.71
N ILE A 22 -14.55 -6.93 17.24
CA ILE A 22 -13.99 -5.56 17.16
C ILE A 22 -14.74 -4.69 16.15
N ASP A 23 -15.19 -5.26 15.02
CA ASP A 23 -15.98 -4.53 14.02
C ASP A 23 -17.33 -4.10 14.58
N GLU A 24 -17.97 -4.96 15.38
CA GLU A 24 -19.26 -4.66 16.03
C GLU A 24 -19.09 -3.53 17.05
N ILE A 25 -18.06 -3.60 17.90
CA ILE A 25 -17.76 -2.53 18.87
C ILE A 25 -17.48 -1.21 18.15
N ALA A 26 -16.70 -1.22 17.07
CA ALA A 26 -16.44 -0.03 16.28
C ALA A 26 -17.74 0.53 15.67
N LEU A 27 -18.60 -0.35 15.14
CA LEU A 27 -19.87 0.01 14.53
C LEU A 27 -20.86 0.61 15.55
N GLU A 28 -20.92 0.06 16.77
CA GLU A 28 -21.71 0.61 17.89
C GLU A 28 -21.34 2.06 18.22
N HIS A 29 -20.07 2.43 18.01
CA HIS A 29 -19.56 3.79 18.19
C HIS A 29 -19.63 4.64 16.90
N GLY A 30 -20.32 4.16 15.86
CA GLY A 30 -20.47 4.87 14.58
C GLY A 30 -19.22 4.85 13.68
N HIS A 31 -18.27 3.97 13.96
CA HIS A 31 -17.04 3.82 13.17
C HIS A 31 -17.14 2.66 12.19
N ARG A 32 -16.74 2.90 10.93
CA ARG A 32 -16.63 1.86 9.91
C ARG A 32 -15.19 1.38 9.80
N VAL A 33 -14.97 0.09 10.06
CA VAL A 33 -13.65 -0.55 9.93
C VAL A 33 -13.28 -0.70 8.45
N THR A 34 -12.10 -0.22 8.08
CA THR A 34 -11.51 -0.41 6.74
C THR A 34 -10.37 -1.42 6.85
N ARG A 35 -10.41 -2.48 6.04
CA ARG A 35 -9.33 -3.48 5.96
C ARG A 35 -8.40 -3.12 4.82
N LEU A 36 -7.12 -2.97 5.13
CA LEU A 36 -6.06 -2.72 4.16
C LEU A 36 -5.32 -4.01 3.84
N ALA A 37 -4.76 -4.09 2.64
CA ALA A 37 -3.94 -5.23 2.26
C ALA A 37 -2.67 -5.30 3.15
N PRO A 38 -2.26 -6.51 3.59
CA PRO A 38 -1.07 -6.67 4.40
C PRO A 38 0.19 -6.20 3.65
N TYR A 39 1.21 -5.75 4.38
CA TYR A 39 2.50 -5.28 3.84
C TYR A 39 2.44 -4.03 2.94
N HIS A 40 1.30 -3.34 2.86
CA HIS A 40 1.17 -2.10 2.09
C HIS A 40 0.96 -0.88 3.01
N CYS A 41 1.96 -0.55 3.82
CA CYS A 41 1.91 0.61 4.73
C CYS A 41 1.64 1.93 4.01
N LYS A 42 1.98 2.03 2.72
CA LYS A 42 1.67 3.18 1.85
C LYS A 42 0.18 3.51 1.74
N TYR A 43 -0.71 2.53 1.97
CA TYR A 43 -2.16 2.71 1.99
C TYR A 43 -2.71 3.06 3.37
N ASN A 44 -1.86 3.10 4.40
CA ASN A 44 -2.26 3.40 5.75
C ASN A 44 -1.72 4.77 6.19
N ALA A 45 -2.58 5.78 6.17
CA ALA A 45 -2.18 7.16 6.50
C ALA A 45 -1.59 7.28 7.91
N ILE A 46 -2.08 6.50 8.89
CA ILE A 46 -1.56 6.56 10.27
C ILE A 46 -0.11 6.10 10.35
N GLU A 47 0.32 5.12 9.54
CA GLU A 47 1.71 4.64 9.51
C GLU A 47 2.64 5.76 9.02
N LEU A 48 2.20 6.53 8.02
CA LEU A 48 2.97 7.64 7.46
C LEU A 48 3.11 8.78 8.48
N VAL A 49 2.05 9.11 9.22
CA VAL A 49 2.13 10.11 10.30
C VAL A 49 2.97 9.58 11.46
N TRP A 50 2.80 8.32 11.82
CA TRP A 50 3.56 7.70 12.92
C TRP A 50 5.05 7.62 12.62
N ALA A 51 5.46 7.46 11.35
CA ALA A 51 6.84 7.58 10.94
C ALA A 51 7.43 8.97 11.24
N GLN A 52 6.66 10.04 11.07
CA GLN A 52 7.09 11.41 11.38
C GLN A 52 7.25 11.60 12.89
N ILE A 53 6.27 11.13 13.67
CA ILE A 53 6.29 11.19 15.14
C ILE A 53 7.50 10.43 15.70
N LYS A 54 7.72 9.20 15.23
CA LYS A 54 8.90 8.39 15.63
C LYS A 54 10.21 9.08 15.23
N GLY A 55 10.28 9.65 14.04
CA GLY A 55 11.45 10.39 13.58
C GLY A 55 11.74 11.62 14.45
N TYR A 56 10.70 12.35 14.87
CA TYR A 56 10.85 13.45 15.83
C TYR A 56 11.37 12.93 17.17
N ALA A 57 10.74 11.88 17.71
CA ALA A 57 11.12 11.33 19.01
C ALA A 57 12.56 10.81 19.03
N ALA A 58 13.00 10.15 17.95
CA ALA A 58 14.38 9.66 17.81
C ALA A 58 15.41 10.81 17.82
N ARG A 59 15.08 11.97 17.24
CA ARG A 59 15.97 13.15 17.23
C ARG A 59 16.04 13.86 18.58
N GLN A 60 15.01 13.73 19.41
CA GLN A 60 14.93 14.39 20.73
C GLN A 60 15.41 13.50 21.88
N ASN A 61 15.32 12.17 21.72
CA ASN A 61 15.71 11.22 22.74
C ASN A 61 17.18 10.79 22.60
N THR A 62 18.10 11.75 22.61
CA THR A 62 19.54 11.51 22.38
C THR A 62 20.37 11.40 23.66
N GLU A 63 19.88 11.93 24.77
CA GLU A 63 20.64 12.01 26.03
C GLU A 63 19.97 11.24 27.18
N PRO A 64 20.74 10.65 28.11
CA PRO A 64 20.20 10.02 29.30
C PRO A 64 19.53 11.04 30.25
N PRO A 65 18.61 10.59 31.13
CA PRO A 65 18.18 9.21 31.30
C PRO A 65 17.09 8.81 30.29
N PHE A 66 17.26 7.62 29.69
CA PHE A 66 16.26 7.02 28.81
C PHE A 66 15.17 6.37 29.67
N THR A 67 14.08 7.09 29.89
CA THR A 67 12.96 6.64 30.73
C THR A 67 11.65 6.70 29.96
N THR A 68 10.70 5.85 30.34
CA THR A 68 9.35 5.85 29.77
C THR A 68 8.66 7.20 29.95
N THR A 69 8.84 7.86 31.10
CA THR A 69 8.27 9.18 31.38
C THR A 69 8.83 10.26 30.45
N LYS A 70 10.14 10.25 30.19
CA LYS A 70 10.76 11.16 29.22
C LYS A 70 10.25 10.88 27.81
N MET A 71 10.21 9.61 27.41
CA MET A 71 9.73 9.21 26.09
C MET A 71 8.26 9.60 25.86
N LEU A 72 7.40 9.42 26.86
CA LEU A 72 5.99 9.80 26.78
C LEU A 72 5.83 11.31 26.53
N LYS A 73 6.54 12.14 27.28
CA LYS A 73 6.55 13.60 27.08
C LYS A 73 7.06 14.01 25.70
N ILE A 74 8.06 13.30 25.18
CA ILE A 74 8.58 13.55 23.82
C ILE A 74 7.53 13.18 22.78
N LEU A 75 6.83 12.05 22.95
CA LEU A 75 5.77 11.61 22.04
C LEU A 75 4.56 12.55 22.07
N GLU A 76 4.15 13.03 23.24
CA GLU A 76 3.08 14.03 23.38
C GLU A 76 3.43 15.29 22.57
N LYS A 77 4.64 15.83 22.77
CA LYS A 77 5.13 16.97 21.97
C LYS A 77 5.20 16.64 20.48
N ALA A 78 5.65 15.44 20.11
CA ALA A 78 5.73 15.03 18.72
C ALA A 78 4.34 14.97 18.05
N CYS A 79 3.32 14.50 18.78
CA CYS A 79 1.93 14.52 18.33
C CYS A 79 1.40 15.94 18.17
N GLU A 80 1.74 16.87 19.08
CA GLU A 80 1.37 18.29 18.96
C GLU A 80 1.97 18.98 17.74
N HIS A 81 3.13 18.52 17.27
CA HIS A 81 3.77 19.05 16.06
C HIS A 81 3.04 18.62 14.78
N VAL A 82 2.24 17.55 14.82
CA VAL A 82 1.47 17.11 13.65
C VAL A 82 0.26 18.02 13.51
N THR A 83 0.35 18.93 12.55
CA THR A 83 -0.73 19.87 12.26
C THR A 83 -1.89 19.21 11.54
N LYS A 84 -3.07 19.83 11.61
CA LYS A 84 -4.26 19.37 10.89
C LYS A 84 -4.00 19.34 9.37
N GLU A 85 -3.31 20.34 8.86
CA GLU A 85 -2.98 20.51 7.45
C GLU A 85 -2.03 19.40 6.97
N GLU A 86 -1.02 19.06 7.77
CA GLU A 86 -0.12 17.93 7.48
C GLU A 86 -0.87 16.60 7.49
N TRP A 87 -1.75 16.40 8.48
CA TRP A 87 -2.58 15.20 8.55
C TRP A 87 -3.45 15.05 7.30
N GLU A 88 -4.19 16.10 6.94
CA GLU A 88 -5.05 16.11 5.75
C GLU A 88 -4.24 15.87 4.47
N LYS A 89 -3.06 16.47 4.35
CA LYS A 89 -2.15 16.24 3.22
C LYS A 89 -1.73 14.78 3.10
N VAL A 90 -1.40 14.12 4.23
CA VAL A 90 -1.04 12.70 4.24
C VAL A 90 -2.23 11.84 3.82
N VAL A 91 -3.41 12.09 4.37
CA VAL A 91 -4.64 11.36 4.02
C VAL A 91 -4.96 11.49 2.54
N ASN A 92 -4.93 12.71 2.00
CA ASN A 92 -5.20 12.97 0.59
C ASN A 92 -4.18 12.28 -0.33
N ARG A 93 -2.90 12.25 0.06
CA ARG A 93 -1.86 11.51 -0.67
C ARG A 93 -2.13 10.00 -0.66
N THR A 94 -2.50 9.44 0.50
CA THR A 94 -2.84 8.02 0.62
C THR A 94 -4.04 7.66 -0.25
N ILE A 95 -5.09 8.48 -0.25
CA ILE A 95 -6.27 8.27 -1.11
C ILE A 95 -5.90 8.31 -2.58
N LYS A 96 -5.10 9.30 -3.00
CA LYS A 96 -4.65 9.41 -4.39
C LYS A 96 -3.88 8.16 -4.82
N LEU A 97 -2.93 7.73 -3.99
CA LEU A 97 -2.13 6.53 -4.27
C LEU A 97 -2.98 5.27 -4.45
N ILE A 98 -4.01 5.10 -3.61
CA ILE A 98 -4.95 3.97 -3.71
C ILE A 98 -5.70 4.02 -5.04
N LYS A 99 -6.16 5.20 -5.47
CA LYS A 99 -6.87 5.38 -6.74
C LYS A 99 -5.98 5.12 -7.94
N ASP A 100 -4.77 5.67 -7.93
CA ASP A 100 -3.80 5.50 -9.01
C ASP A 100 -3.44 4.01 -9.18
N ASP A 101 -3.17 3.30 -8.07
CA ASP A 101 -2.88 1.86 -8.09
C ASP A 101 -4.10 1.05 -8.56
N TYR A 102 -5.32 1.44 -8.16
CA TYR A 102 -6.54 0.78 -8.64
C TYR A 102 -6.73 0.93 -10.15
N GLU A 103 -6.52 2.12 -10.71
CA GLU A 103 -6.62 2.36 -12.15
C GLU A 103 -5.62 1.53 -12.96
N ILE A 104 -4.40 1.35 -12.44
CA ILE A 104 -3.39 0.48 -13.05
C ILE A 104 -3.89 -0.97 -13.07
N ASN A 105 -4.40 -1.48 -11.95
CA ASN A 105 -4.90 -2.84 -11.87
C ASN A 105 -6.07 -3.09 -12.84
N VAL A 106 -7.01 -2.14 -12.94
CA VAL A 106 -8.12 -2.22 -13.92
C VAL A 106 -7.60 -2.29 -15.35
N LYS A 107 -6.56 -1.52 -15.70
CA LYS A 107 -5.95 -1.57 -17.05
C LYS A 107 -5.28 -2.91 -17.31
N ILE A 108 -4.57 -3.47 -16.33
CA ILE A 108 -3.92 -4.79 -16.44
C ILE A 108 -4.96 -5.89 -16.66
N ASP A 109 -6.02 -5.92 -15.86
CA ASP A 109 -7.08 -6.91 -16.00
C ASP A 109 -7.74 -6.83 -17.39
N ASN A 110 -8.03 -5.62 -17.87
CA ASN A 110 -8.58 -5.41 -19.22
C ASN A 110 -7.62 -5.88 -20.34
N ILE A 111 -6.30 -5.81 -20.15
CA ILE A 111 -5.32 -6.32 -21.11
C ILE A 111 -5.27 -7.84 -21.06
N LEU A 112 -5.33 -8.45 -19.87
CA LEU A 112 -5.30 -9.90 -19.69
C LEU A 112 -6.58 -10.59 -20.19
N GLU A 113 -7.73 -9.91 -20.11
CA GLU A 113 -9.01 -10.40 -20.65
C GLU A 113 -9.10 -10.27 -22.17
N LYS A 114 -8.38 -9.32 -22.77
CA LYS A 114 -8.23 -9.25 -24.23
C LYS A 114 -7.22 -10.32 -24.65
N GLU A 115 -7.59 -11.17 -25.60
CA GLU A 115 -6.64 -12.11 -26.21
C GLU A 115 -5.42 -11.32 -26.72
N LEU A 116 -4.26 -11.54 -26.10
CA LEU A 116 -2.99 -11.00 -26.56
C LEU A 116 -2.61 -11.70 -27.86
N ILE A 117 -3.03 -11.15 -28.99
CA ILE A 117 -2.61 -11.61 -30.32
C ILE A 117 -1.17 -11.15 -30.53
N ILE A 118 -0.21 -12.04 -30.23
CA ILE A 118 1.20 -11.82 -30.57
C ILE A 118 1.37 -12.25 -32.03
N ASN A 119 1.49 -11.29 -32.93
CA ASN A 119 1.76 -11.59 -34.33
C ASN A 119 3.27 -11.84 -34.51
N VAL A 120 3.68 -13.12 -34.58
CA VAL A 120 5.08 -13.54 -34.76
C VAL A 120 5.48 -13.58 -36.24
N SER A 121 4.94 -12.68 -37.05
CA SER A 121 5.27 -12.58 -38.47
C SER A 121 5.69 -11.16 -38.81
N ASP A 122 6.93 -10.86 -38.43
CA ASP A 122 7.91 -10.29 -39.35
C ASP A 122 9.29 -10.80 -38.91
N ASP A 123 9.80 -11.76 -39.67
CA ASP A 123 11.18 -12.20 -39.65
C ASP A 123 12.01 -11.04 -40.24
N SER A 124 12.59 -10.21 -39.37
CA SER A 124 13.68 -9.31 -39.75
C SER A 124 14.96 -9.83 -39.12
N SER A 125 15.51 -10.87 -39.75
CA SER A 125 16.90 -11.25 -39.62
C SER A 125 17.79 -10.10 -40.11
N GLU A 126 18.29 -9.27 -39.20
CA GLU A 126 19.49 -8.46 -39.45
C GLU A 126 20.61 -8.93 -38.51
N SER A 127 21.45 -9.78 -39.07
CA SER A 127 22.72 -10.22 -38.49
C SER A 127 23.74 -9.09 -38.60
N GLU A 128 24.09 -8.44 -37.49
CA GLU A 128 25.28 -7.60 -37.39
C GLU A 128 26.22 -8.23 -36.36
N SER A 129 27.18 -9.00 -36.86
CA SER A 129 28.29 -9.58 -36.09
C SER A 129 29.37 -8.51 -35.91
N SER A 130 29.48 -7.91 -34.73
CA SER A 130 30.67 -7.15 -34.34
C SER A 130 31.49 -7.93 -33.31
N SER A 131 32.54 -8.60 -33.78
CA SER A 131 33.58 -9.17 -32.93
C SER A 131 34.33 -8.04 -32.21
N ILE A 132 34.31 -8.06 -30.88
CA ILE A 132 35.21 -7.26 -30.06
C ILE A 132 36.46 -8.11 -29.87
N ASP A 133 37.56 -7.69 -30.48
CA ASP A 133 38.89 -8.24 -30.25
C ASP A 133 39.53 -7.46 -29.11
N ASP A 134 39.77 -8.15 -28.00
CA ASP A 134 40.50 -7.66 -26.83
C ASP A 134 41.96 -7.42 -27.21
N SER A 135 42.50 -6.26 -26.85
CA SER A 135 43.95 -6.02 -26.82
C SER A 135 44.35 -5.63 -25.40
N ASP A 136 45.30 -6.42 -24.87
CA ASP A 136 45.94 -6.35 -23.54
C ASP A 136 46.36 -4.94 -23.07
#